data_AF-A0A832YH29-F1
#
_entry.id   AF-A0A832YH29-F1
#
_cell.length_a   1.000
_cell.length_b   1.000
_cell.length_c   1.000
_cell.angle_alpha   90.00
_cell.angle_beta   90.00
_cell.angle_gamma   90.00
#
_symmetry.space_group_name_H-M   'P 1'
#
loop_
_entity.id
_entity.type
_entity.pdbx_description
1 polymer ?
#
loop_
_entity_poly.entity_id
_entity_poly.type
_entity_poly.pdbx_seq_one_letter_code
_entity_poly.pdbx_strand_id
1 'polypeptide(L)'
;MQKSEMLEDYDNILFKSRSILKEYTLCDNCLGRFFIKLTGFSSSRRLGSRIKDSLNFTTITKCYICKNLLTPSNIYVKMMQDASTGYEFSSFLVGATLKRSVVDRDDKIRSKFRLRGVDSIKTEVTRELGKKFAKKTKTSLEHLLPNITFTMNFRT
;
A
#
# COMPACT_ATOMS: atom_id res chain seq x y z
N MET A 1 21.87 -9.83 21.34
CA MET A 1 21.04 -10.64 20.42
C MET A 1 20.34 -9.86 19.32
N GLN A 2 20.15 -8.54 19.38
CA GLN A 2 19.20 -7.82 18.50
C GLN A 2 19.69 -7.42 17.09
N LYS A 3 20.99 -7.52 16.75
CA LYS A 3 21.52 -6.97 15.49
C LYS A 3 21.67 -8.01 14.36
N SER A 4 21.89 -9.29 14.68
CA SER A 4 22.06 -10.34 13.67
C SER A 4 20.74 -10.86 13.12
N GLU A 5 19.71 -11.03 13.96
CA GLU A 5 18.36 -11.45 13.52
C GLU A 5 17.72 -10.43 12.55
N MET A 6 17.88 -9.13 12.83
CA MET A 6 17.39 -8.04 11.96
C MET A 6 18.07 -8.00 10.59
N LEU A 7 19.32 -8.49 10.49
CA LEU A 7 20.06 -8.57 9.22
C LEU A 7 19.60 -9.78 8.41
N GLU A 8 19.44 -10.94 9.05
CA GLU A 8 18.95 -12.17 8.41
C GLU A 8 17.54 -11.99 7.83
N ASP A 9 16.65 -11.30 8.55
CA ASP A 9 15.31 -10.99 8.08
C ASP A 9 15.31 -10.09 6.85
N TYR A 10 16.22 -9.11 6.80
CA TYR A 10 16.32 -8.19 5.67
C TYR A 10 16.89 -8.88 4.42
N ASP A 11 17.89 -9.75 4.57
CA ASP A 11 18.42 -10.54 3.45
C ASP A 11 17.37 -11.48 2.86
N ASN A 12 16.52 -12.09 3.70
CA ASN A 12 15.41 -12.93 3.26
C ASN A 12 14.34 -12.10 2.50
N ILE A 13 14.08 -10.87 2.94
CA ILE A 13 13.22 -9.91 2.21
C ILE A 13 13.81 -9.62 0.83
N LEU A 14 15.12 -9.35 0.74
CA LEU A 14 15.79 -9.07 -0.54
C LEU A 14 15.75 -10.29 -1.48
N PHE A 15 16.00 -11.50 -0.97
CA PHE A 15 15.94 -12.74 -1.73
C PHE A 15 14.55 -12.99 -2.33
N LYS A 16 13.49 -12.88 -1.51
CA LYS A 16 12.10 -13.02 -1.97
C LYS A 16 11.73 -11.92 -2.96
N SER A 17 12.12 -10.68 -2.67
CA SER A 17 11.87 -9.54 -3.56
C SER A 17 12.52 -9.72 -4.93
N ARG A 18 13.76 -10.20 -4.97
CA ARG A 18 14.46 -10.53 -6.23
C ARG A 18 13.69 -11.58 -7.03
N SER A 19 13.19 -12.63 -6.38
CA SER A 19 12.41 -13.69 -7.04
C SER A 19 11.09 -13.16 -7.61
N ILE A 20 10.40 -12.28 -6.89
CA ILE A 20 9.17 -11.63 -7.37
C ILE A 20 9.46 -10.72 -8.57
N LEU A 21 10.49 -9.88 -8.46
CA LEU A 21 10.83 -8.87 -9.47
C LEU A 21 11.38 -9.45 -10.77
N LYS A 22 11.93 -10.69 -10.74
CA LYS A 22 12.28 -11.44 -11.95
C LYS A 22 11.07 -11.75 -12.84
N GLU A 23 9.89 -11.91 -12.25
CA GLU A 23 8.68 -12.31 -12.97
C GLU A 23 7.67 -11.18 -13.13
N TYR A 24 7.63 -10.23 -12.19
CA TYR A 24 6.61 -9.20 -12.12
C TYR A 24 7.22 -7.83 -11.84
N THR A 25 6.95 -6.86 -12.70
CA THR A 25 7.26 -5.45 -12.42
C THR A 25 6.27 -4.89 -11.40
N LEU A 26 6.72 -4.46 -10.22
CA LEU A 26 5.88 -3.90 -9.16
C LEU A 26 6.25 -2.45 -8.83
N CYS A 27 5.27 -1.61 -8.45
CA CYS A 27 5.57 -0.30 -7.86
C CYS A 27 6.03 -0.43 -6.41
N ASP A 28 6.58 0.65 -5.85
CA ASP A 28 7.17 0.63 -4.51
C ASP A 28 6.15 0.29 -3.42
N ASN A 29 4.93 0.84 -3.50
CA ASN A 29 3.86 0.53 -2.55
C ASN A 29 3.52 -0.96 -2.57
N CYS A 30 3.41 -1.55 -3.77
CA CYS A 30 3.12 -2.97 -3.89
C CYS A 30 4.28 -3.79 -3.33
N LEU A 31 5.51 -3.57 -3.77
CA LEU A 31 6.64 -4.36 -3.29
C LEU A 31 6.80 -4.23 -1.76
N GLY A 32 6.76 -3.00 -1.24
CA GLY A 32 6.94 -2.75 0.19
C GLY A 32 5.82 -3.32 1.06
N ARG A 33 4.54 -3.27 0.63
CA ARG A 33 3.44 -3.78 1.46
C ARG A 33 3.57 -5.27 1.79
N PHE A 34 4.28 -6.03 0.96
CA PHE A 34 4.51 -7.46 1.18
C PHE A 34 5.39 -7.72 2.40
N PHE A 35 6.24 -6.76 2.78
CA PHE A 35 7.22 -6.96 3.85
C PHE A 35 7.06 -5.94 4.98
N ILE A 36 6.17 -4.95 4.84
CA ILE A 36 6.05 -3.83 5.79
C ILE A 36 5.86 -4.30 7.25
N LYS A 37 5.07 -5.35 7.49
CA LYS A 37 4.84 -5.92 8.83
C LYS A 37 6.03 -6.63 9.46
N LEU A 38 7.00 -7.03 8.64
CA LEU A 38 8.25 -7.66 9.08
C LEU A 38 9.35 -6.63 9.34
N THR A 39 9.03 -5.33 9.25
CA THR A 39 10.02 -4.25 9.32
C THR A 39 9.51 -3.10 10.20
N GLY A 40 10.42 -2.24 10.66
CA GLY A 40 10.06 -1.00 11.36
C GLY A 40 9.64 0.16 10.43
N PHE A 41 9.39 -0.07 9.15
CA PHE A 41 9.04 1.00 8.21
C PHE A 41 7.59 1.46 8.39
N SER A 42 7.39 2.78 8.37
CA SER A 42 6.06 3.40 8.44
C SER A 42 5.36 3.56 7.08
N SER A 43 6.10 3.35 5.98
CA SER A 43 5.63 3.56 4.61
C SER A 43 6.08 2.43 3.70
N SER A 44 5.11 1.72 3.12
CA SER A 44 5.34 0.70 2.10
C SER A 44 6.11 1.27 0.91
N ARG A 45 5.80 2.50 0.46
CA ARG A 45 6.54 3.17 -0.61
C ARG A 45 8.04 3.25 -0.33
N ARG A 46 8.42 3.72 0.87
CA ARG A 46 9.84 3.92 1.22
C ARG A 46 10.57 2.59 1.32
N LEU A 47 9.91 1.58 1.90
CA LEU A 47 10.47 0.23 1.97
C LEU A 47 10.67 -0.35 0.56
N GLY A 48 9.66 -0.28 -0.31
CA GLY A 48 9.75 -0.79 -1.67
C GLY A 48 10.84 -0.09 -2.51
N SER A 49 11.02 1.22 -2.35
CA SER A 49 12.12 1.95 -2.97
C SER A 49 13.47 1.42 -2.50
N ARG A 50 13.68 1.32 -1.17
CA ARG A 50 14.93 0.80 -0.62
C ARG A 50 15.26 -0.61 -1.07
N ILE A 51 14.26 -1.50 -1.11
CA ILE A 51 14.45 -2.86 -1.61
C ILE A 51 14.92 -2.83 -3.07
N LYS A 52 14.31 -1.99 -3.91
CA LYS A 52 14.72 -1.85 -5.31
C LYS A 52 16.12 -1.29 -5.46
N ASP A 53 16.45 -0.27 -4.68
CA ASP A 53 17.77 0.35 -4.66
C ASP A 53 18.82 -0.70 -4.26
N SER A 54 18.58 -1.50 -3.20
CA SER A 54 19.46 -2.60 -2.79
C SER A 54 19.60 -3.72 -3.83
N LEU A 55 18.62 -3.88 -4.71
CA LEU A 55 18.63 -4.89 -5.77
C LEU A 55 19.07 -4.34 -7.14
N ASN A 56 19.40 -3.04 -7.23
CA ASN A 56 19.63 -2.29 -8.47
C ASN A 56 18.49 -2.49 -9.50
N PHE A 57 17.24 -2.48 -9.03
CA PHE A 57 16.06 -2.71 -9.86
C PHE A 57 15.32 -1.41 -10.20
N THR A 58 15.21 -1.09 -11.49
CA THR A 58 14.42 0.06 -11.97
C THR A 58 13.04 -0.37 -12.49
N THR A 59 12.03 0.43 -12.18
CA THR A 59 10.65 0.17 -12.63
C THR A 59 10.40 0.85 -13.96
N ILE A 60 10.42 0.06 -15.03
CA ILE A 60 10.32 0.57 -16.41
C ILE A 60 8.87 0.63 -16.89
N THR A 61 8.00 -0.26 -16.39
CA THR A 61 6.61 -0.41 -16.86
C THR A 61 5.58 -0.21 -15.73
N LYS A 62 4.29 -0.15 -16.10
CA LYS A 62 3.18 -0.06 -15.12
C LYS A 62 3.17 -1.28 -14.20
N CYS A 63 3.01 -1.04 -12.90
CA CYS A 63 2.92 -2.09 -11.89
C CYS A 63 1.95 -3.21 -12.29
N TYR A 64 2.42 -4.46 -12.26
CA TYR A 64 1.65 -5.64 -12.59
C TYR A 64 0.38 -5.76 -11.73
N ILE A 65 0.37 -5.33 -10.47
CA ILE A 65 -0.81 -5.45 -9.59
C ILE A 65 -1.74 -4.26 -9.77
N CYS A 66 -1.33 -3.09 -9.29
CA CYS A 66 -2.23 -1.94 -9.16
C CYS A 66 -2.21 -0.99 -10.35
N LYS A 67 -1.39 -1.24 -11.38
CA LYS A 67 -1.20 -0.30 -12.52
C LYS A 67 -0.89 1.14 -12.07
N ASN A 68 -0.15 1.29 -10.96
CA ASN A 68 0.22 2.57 -10.35
C ASN A 68 -0.95 3.39 -9.78
N LEU A 69 -1.97 2.69 -9.25
CA LEU A 69 -3.18 3.29 -8.68
C LEU A 69 -2.91 4.45 -7.70
N LEU A 70 -1.88 4.34 -6.85
CA LEU A 70 -1.56 5.32 -5.81
C LEU A 70 -0.70 6.51 -6.28
N THR A 71 -0.28 6.55 -7.55
CA THR A 71 0.48 7.69 -8.10
C THR A 71 -0.30 9.00 -7.99
N PRO A 72 -1.57 9.10 -8.47
CA PRO A 72 -2.39 10.30 -8.31
C PRO A 72 -3.06 10.43 -6.93
N SER A 73 -2.47 9.89 -5.85
CA SER A 73 -3.10 9.87 -4.52
C SER A 73 -3.46 11.24 -3.96
N ASN A 74 -2.76 12.31 -4.36
CA ASN A 74 -3.12 13.67 -3.95
C ASN A 74 -4.47 14.14 -4.56
N ILE A 75 -4.81 13.67 -5.76
CA ILE A 75 -6.08 13.97 -6.43
C ILE A 75 -7.22 13.32 -5.66
N TYR A 76 -7.08 12.04 -5.31
CA TYR A 76 -8.10 11.32 -4.54
C TYR A 76 -8.36 11.96 -3.18
N VAL A 77 -7.30 12.36 -2.48
CA VAL A 77 -7.43 13.05 -1.19
C VAL A 77 -8.13 14.39 -1.36
N LYS A 78 -7.83 15.15 -2.42
CA LYS A 78 -8.54 16.40 -2.73
C LYS A 78 -10.03 16.14 -2.98
N MET A 79 -10.38 15.13 -3.78
CA MET A 79 -11.78 14.75 -4.01
C MET A 79 -12.52 14.43 -2.69
N MET A 80 -11.85 13.75 -1.75
CA MET A 80 -12.41 13.49 -0.43
C MET A 80 -12.65 14.80 0.36
N GLN A 81 -11.72 15.76 0.29
CA GLN A 81 -11.86 17.05 0.96
C GLN A 81 -12.99 17.88 0.36
N ASP A 82 -13.06 17.95 -0.96
CA ASP A 82 -14.10 18.69 -1.67
C ASP A 82 -15.48 18.12 -1.32
N ALA A 83 -15.62 16.78 -1.33
CA ALA A 83 -16.84 16.09 -0.93
C ALA A 83 -17.23 16.27 0.55
N SER A 84 -16.27 16.60 1.43
CA SER A 84 -16.50 16.74 2.87
C SER A 84 -16.72 18.18 3.32
N THR A 85 -16.74 19.16 2.42
CA THR A 85 -16.77 20.59 2.78
C THR A 85 -18.06 21.01 3.50
N GLY A 86 -19.17 20.32 3.27
CA GLY A 86 -20.46 20.58 3.92
C GLY A 86 -20.73 19.81 5.21
N TYR A 87 -19.74 19.07 5.73
CA TYR A 87 -19.92 18.19 6.88
C TYR A 87 -18.92 18.54 7.99
N GLU A 88 -19.40 18.56 9.22
CA GLU A 88 -18.53 18.61 10.41
C GLU A 88 -18.25 17.18 10.89
N PHE A 89 -16.98 16.83 11.03
CA PHE A 89 -16.55 15.52 11.51
C PHE A 89 -15.19 15.62 12.20
N SER A 90 -15.00 14.84 13.26
CA SER A 90 -13.70 14.68 13.92
C SER A 90 -13.05 13.34 13.59
N SER A 91 -13.86 12.31 13.29
CA SER A 91 -13.42 10.98 12.89
C SER A 91 -13.95 10.54 11.52
N PHE A 92 -13.16 9.74 10.80
CA PHE A 92 -13.55 9.25 9.48
C PHE A 92 -13.01 7.83 9.20
N LEU A 93 -13.62 7.17 8.22
CA LEU A 93 -13.16 5.90 7.66
C LEU A 93 -12.96 6.02 6.14
N VAL A 94 -11.96 5.32 5.60
CA VAL A 94 -11.76 5.19 4.15
C VAL A 94 -11.95 3.74 3.71
N GLY A 95 -12.98 3.53 2.91
CA GLY A 95 -13.23 2.32 2.14
C GLY A 95 -12.76 2.47 0.70
N ALA A 96 -12.47 1.34 0.05
CA ALA A 96 -12.17 1.30 -1.37
C ALA A 96 -12.79 0.08 -2.04
N THR A 97 -13.28 0.27 -3.26
CA THR A 97 -13.67 -0.82 -4.16
C THR A 97 -12.69 -0.89 -5.31
N LEU A 98 -12.02 -2.03 -5.47
CA LEU A 98 -11.03 -2.25 -6.53
C LEU A 98 -11.60 -3.12 -7.64
N LYS A 99 -11.09 -2.94 -8.85
CA LYS A 99 -11.36 -3.85 -9.98
C LYS A 99 -10.92 -5.28 -9.62
N ARG A 100 -11.75 -6.28 -9.93
CA ARG A 100 -11.47 -7.70 -9.63
C ARG A 100 -10.09 -8.13 -10.10
N SER A 101 -9.72 -7.75 -11.33
CA SER A 101 -8.40 -8.06 -11.89
C SER A 101 -7.22 -7.54 -11.06
N VAL A 102 -7.36 -6.45 -10.30
CA VAL A 102 -6.31 -5.95 -9.39
C VAL A 102 -6.16 -6.88 -8.18
N VAL A 103 -7.29 -7.31 -7.61
CA VAL A 103 -7.34 -8.25 -6.48
C VAL A 103 -6.81 -9.61 -6.91
N ASP A 104 -7.24 -10.13 -8.07
CA ASP A 104 -6.81 -11.43 -8.59
C ASP A 104 -5.29 -11.46 -8.85
N ARG A 105 -4.73 -10.37 -9.39
CA ARG A 105 -3.28 -10.25 -9.61
C ARG A 105 -2.49 -10.16 -8.31
N ASP A 106 -3.05 -9.51 -7.28
CA ASP A 106 -2.47 -9.49 -5.94
C ASP A 106 -2.43 -10.90 -5.34
N ASP A 107 -3.58 -11.57 -5.29
CA ASP A 107 -3.70 -12.90 -4.71
C ASP A 107 -2.87 -13.95 -5.44
N LYS A 108 -2.76 -13.84 -6.78
CA LYS A 108 -1.85 -14.68 -7.57
C LYS A 108 -0.41 -14.59 -7.08
N ILE A 109 0.11 -13.38 -6.86
CA ILE A 109 1.50 -13.19 -6.40
C ILE A 109 1.63 -13.67 -4.95
N ARG A 110 0.69 -13.31 -4.07
CA ARG A 110 0.71 -13.73 -2.67
C ARG A 110 0.73 -15.25 -2.52
N SER A 111 -0.10 -15.93 -3.29
CA SER A 111 -0.16 -17.40 -3.33
C SER A 111 1.12 -18.00 -3.89
N LYS A 112 1.56 -17.54 -5.07
CA LYS A 112 2.76 -18.07 -5.76
C LYS A 112 4.02 -18.00 -4.90
N PHE A 113 4.25 -16.88 -4.23
CA PHE A 113 5.45 -16.66 -3.40
C PHE A 113 5.22 -16.94 -1.91
N ARG A 114 4.09 -17.55 -1.54
CA ARG A 114 3.73 -17.96 -0.17
C ARG A 114 3.86 -16.80 0.84
N LEU A 115 3.40 -15.61 0.45
CA LEU A 115 3.43 -14.40 1.27
C LEU A 115 2.29 -14.42 2.30
N ARG A 116 2.55 -15.03 3.46
CA ARG A 116 1.57 -15.18 4.55
C ARG A 116 1.49 -13.91 5.42
N GLY A 117 0.29 -13.58 5.90
CA GLY A 117 0.06 -12.45 6.82
C GLY A 117 0.20 -11.04 6.20
N VAL A 118 0.51 -10.94 4.91
CA VAL A 118 0.72 -9.67 4.21
C VAL A 118 -0.58 -8.95 3.94
N ASP A 119 -0.52 -7.61 3.94
CA ASP A 119 -1.66 -6.77 3.64
C ASP A 119 -2.11 -6.92 2.18
N SER A 120 -3.43 -6.98 1.98
CA SER A 120 -4.01 -6.93 0.65
C SER A 120 -3.76 -5.57 -0.01
N ILE A 121 -3.83 -5.52 -1.33
CA ILE A 121 -3.79 -4.25 -2.07
C ILE A 121 -4.90 -3.29 -1.64
N LYS A 122 -6.08 -3.79 -1.23
CA LYS A 122 -7.17 -2.96 -0.70
C LYS A 122 -6.75 -2.26 0.60
N THR A 123 -6.18 -3.01 1.53
CA THR A 123 -5.68 -2.49 2.82
C THR A 123 -4.60 -1.43 2.61
N GLU A 124 -3.67 -1.65 1.68
CA GLU A 124 -2.63 -0.67 1.35
C GLU A 124 -3.23 0.62 0.78
N VAL A 125 -4.19 0.51 -0.14
CA VAL A 125 -4.84 1.68 -0.76
C VAL A 125 -5.60 2.50 0.29
N THR A 126 -6.42 1.87 1.13
CA THR A 126 -7.18 2.58 2.16
C THR A 126 -6.28 3.19 3.23
N ARG A 127 -5.21 2.48 3.63
CA ARG A 127 -4.22 2.98 4.59
C ARG A 127 -3.49 4.22 4.06
N GLU A 128 -3.01 4.20 2.82
CA GLU A 128 -2.28 5.32 2.26
C GLU A 128 -3.17 6.56 2.04
N LEU A 129 -4.41 6.36 1.59
CA LEU A 129 -5.38 7.45 1.46
C LEU A 129 -5.78 8.01 2.83
N GLY A 130 -6.09 7.14 3.80
CA GLY A 130 -6.45 7.54 5.15
C GLY A 130 -5.35 8.34 5.85
N LYS A 131 -4.09 7.86 5.79
CA LYS A 131 -2.93 8.59 6.34
C LYS A 131 -2.78 9.98 5.73
N LYS A 132 -2.91 10.09 4.40
CA LYS A 132 -2.77 11.38 3.70
C LYS A 132 -3.92 12.33 4.02
N PHE A 133 -5.15 11.83 4.07
CA PHE A 133 -6.32 12.63 4.40
C PHE A 133 -6.25 13.14 5.84
N ALA A 134 -6.01 12.26 6.83
CA ALA A 134 -5.83 12.64 8.24
C ALA A 134 -4.79 13.74 8.42
N LYS A 135 -3.64 13.64 7.73
CA LYS A 135 -2.59 14.66 7.80
C LYS A 135 -3.04 16.02 7.27
N LYS A 136 -3.93 16.06 6.29
CA LYS A 136 -4.43 17.31 5.69
C LYS A 136 -5.56 17.95 6.48
N THR A 137 -6.51 17.15 6.98
CA THR A 137 -7.71 17.64 7.66
C THR A 137 -7.56 17.74 9.16
N LYS A 138 -6.47 17.20 9.75
CA LYS A 138 -6.25 17.06 11.20
C LYS A 138 -7.35 16.25 11.91
N THR A 139 -8.05 15.38 11.19
CA THR A 139 -9.08 14.47 11.72
C THR A 139 -8.49 13.09 12.02
N SER A 140 -9.19 12.29 12.84
CA SER A 140 -8.75 10.94 13.22
C SER A 140 -9.32 9.86 12.29
N LEU A 141 -8.50 8.86 11.96
CA LEU A 141 -8.96 7.67 11.25
C LEU A 141 -9.54 6.68 12.26
N GLU A 142 -10.82 6.35 12.14
CA GLU A 142 -11.55 5.48 13.07
C GLU A 142 -12.33 4.40 12.32
N HIS A 143 -12.18 3.14 12.74
CA HIS A 143 -12.72 1.99 12.01
C HIS A 143 -14.04 1.45 12.57
N LEU A 144 -14.37 1.74 13.84
CA LEU A 144 -15.54 1.18 14.52
C LEU A 144 -16.75 2.11 14.38
N LEU A 145 -16.60 3.38 14.79
CA LEU A 145 -17.70 4.35 14.80
C LEU A 145 -17.23 5.69 14.20
N PRO A 146 -16.95 5.75 12.89
CA PRO A 146 -16.58 6.99 12.23
C PRO A 146 -17.78 7.93 12.09
N ASN A 147 -17.56 9.25 12.17
CA ASN A 147 -18.63 10.21 11.83
C ASN A 147 -18.94 10.20 10.33
N ILE A 148 -17.92 9.99 9.49
CA ILE A 148 -18.06 9.95 8.03
C ILE A 148 -17.28 8.79 7.43
N THR A 149 -17.85 8.13 6.42
CA THR A 149 -17.17 7.07 5.67
C THR A 149 -17.02 7.47 4.20
N PHE A 150 -15.78 7.55 3.72
CA PHE A 150 -15.48 7.76 2.32
C PHE A 150 -15.37 6.42 1.60
N THR A 151 -16.12 6.23 0.52
CA THR A 151 -16.01 5.02 -0.32
C THR A 151 -15.42 5.36 -1.68
N MET A 152 -14.15 5.02 -1.89
CA MET A 152 -13.46 5.26 -3.15
C MET A 152 -13.74 4.14 -4.15
N ASN A 153 -14.25 4.46 -5.35
CA ASN A 153 -14.51 3.47 -6.39
C ASN A 153 -13.42 3.49 -7.48
N PHE A 154 -12.68 2.39 -7.62
CA PHE A 154 -11.61 2.19 -8.60
C PHE A 154 -11.92 1.01 -9.56
N ARG A 155 -13.20 0.77 -9.87
CA ARG A 155 -13.61 -0.30 -10.81
C ARG A 155 -13.44 0.07 -12.29
N THR A 156 -13.30 1.36 -12.60
CA THR A 156 -13.14 1.91 -13.95
C THR A 156 -11.97 1.25 -14.68
#